data_AF-A0A945NMD7-F1
#
_entry.id   AF-A0A945NMD7-F1
#
_cell.length_a   1.000
_cell.length_b   1.000
_cell.length_c   1.000
_cell.angle_alpha   90.00
_cell.angle_beta   90.00
_cell.angle_gamma   90.00
#
_symmetry.space_group_name_H-M   'P 1'
#
loop_
_entity.id
_entity.type
_entity.pdbx_description
1 polymer ?
#
loop_
_entity_poly.entity_id
_entity_poly.type
_entity_poly.pdbx_seq_one_letter_code
_entity_poly.pdbx_strand_id
1 'polypeptide(L)'
;MAEATLSQDPLTQFVSGILDNQNMTLSSDQKDFYIPQFVEQLEQRIGLELLPKLSEEKQGEFADLLDRDSVSPQEVHDFWQDALPTFEQDVKDVMQKFAKTVEQILQK
;
A
#
# COMPACT_ATOMS: atom_id res chain seq x y z
N MET A 1 -12.40 13.21 15.55
CA MET A 1 -11.08 13.85 15.41
C MET A 1 -10.05 12.73 15.28
N ALA A 2 -9.65 12.41 14.06
CA ALA A 2 -8.72 11.32 13.74
C ALA A 2 -7.58 11.89 12.91
N GLU A 3 -6.75 12.74 13.54
CA GLU A 3 -5.63 13.44 12.89
C GLU A 3 -4.26 12.81 13.20
N ALA A 4 -4.21 11.58 13.72
CA ALA A 4 -2.97 11.04 14.30
C ALA A 4 -2.34 9.84 13.58
N THR A 5 -2.84 9.37 12.43
CA THR A 5 -2.41 8.05 11.91
C THR A 5 -1.82 8.00 10.50
N LEU A 6 -1.85 9.08 9.71
CA LEU A 6 -1.27 9.04 8.37
C LEU A 6 0.27 9.05 8.38
N SER A 7 0.93 9.63 9.39
CA SER A 7 2.40 9.82 9.39
C SER A 7 3.23 8.62 9.86
N GLN A 8 2.60 7.57 10.39
CA GLN A 8 3.30 6.37 10.95
C GLN A 8 3.11 5.11 10.09
N ASP A 9 2.32 5.18 9.01
CA ASP A 9 2.08 4.04 8.13
C ASP A 9 3.29 3.79 7.18
N PRO A 10 3.80 2.55 7.07
CA PRO A 10 4.92 2.21 6.19
C PRO A 10 4.72 2.59 4.71
N LEU A 11 3.49 2.49 4.18
CA LEU A 11 3.21 2.85 2.79
C LEU A 11 3.28 4.37 2.60
N THR A 12 2.74 5.12 3.54
CA THR A 12 2.85 6.59 3.58
C THR A 12 4.31 7.06 3.64
N GLN A 13 5.14 6.43 4.47
CA GLN A 13 6.58 6.73 4.53
C GLN A 13 7.29 6.39 3.22
N PHE A 14 6.92 5.27 2.59
CA PHE A 14 7.48 4.88 1.30
C PHE A 14 7.13 5.87 0.18
N VAL A 15 5.85 6.24 0.05
CA VAL A 15 5.38 7.24 -0.93
C VAL A 15 6.09 8.57 -0.71
N SER A 16 6.21 9.02 0.54
CA SER A 16 6.95 10.24 0.89
C SER A 16 8.41 10.17 0.46
N GLY A 17 9.07 9.03 0.70
CA GLY A 17 10.45 8.80 0.30
C GLY A 17 10.67 8.81 -1.22
N ILE A 18 9.72 8.29 -2.01
CA ILE A 18 9.78 8.39 -3.48
C ILE A 18 9.76 9.85 -3.92
N LEU A 19 8.85 10.65 -3.38
CA LEU A 19 8.68 12.05 -3.75
C LEU A 19 9.94 12.88 -3.39
N ASP A 20 10.47 12.68 -2.19
CA ASP A 20 11.68 13.36 -1.74
C ASP A 20 12.91 12.96 -2.60
N ASN A 21 13.04 11.68 -3.00
CA ASN A 21 14.13 11.21 -3.87
C ASN A 21 14.11 11.80 -5.28
N GLN A 22 12.95 12.25 -5.76
CA GLN A 22 12.79 12.89 -7.07
C GLN A 22 12.97 14.41 -7.01
N ASN A 23 13.51 14.95 -5.91
CA ASN A 23 13.56 16.39 -5.61
C ASN A 23 12.19 17.08 -5.69
N MET A 24 11.09 16.33 -5.60
CA MET A 24 9.75 16.92 -5.54
C MET A 24 9.50 17.40 -4.12
N THR A 25 9.88 18.65 -3.87
CA THR A 25 9.61 19.28 -2.58
C THR A 25 8.15 19.74 -2.57
N LEU A 26 7.26 18.87 -2.10
CA LEU A 26 5.86 19.23 -1.88
C LEU A 26 5.72 20.06 -0.59
N SER A 27 4.88 21.10 -0.61
CA SER A 27 4.45 21.79 0.61
C SER A 27 3.66 20.85 1.53
N SER A 28 3.48 21.22 2.81
CA SER A 28 2.65 20.41 3.73
C SER A 28 1.25 20.17 3.15
N ASP A 29 0.60 21.22 2.68
CA ASP A 29 -0.74 21.15 2.07
C ASP A 29 -0.79 20.22 0.85
N GLN A 30 0.29 20.20 0.05
CA GLN A 30 0.39 19.30 -1.10
C GLN A 30 0.63 17.85 -0.65
N LYS A 31 1.46 17.62 0.38
CA LYS A 31 1.68 16.30 0.96
C LYS A 31 0.37 15.74 1.51
N ASP A 32 -0.39 16.52 2.26
CA ASP A 32 -1.67 16.13 2.85
C ASP A 32 -2.72 15.81 1.78
N PHE A 33 -2.65 16.46 0.61
CA PHE A 33 -3.55 16.18 -0.49
C PHE A 33 -3.14 14.96 -1.33
N TYR A 34 -1.87 14.86 -1.73
CA TYR A 34 -1.42 13.87 -2.73
C TYR A 34 -1.00 12.54 -2.13
N ILE A 35 -0.38 12.53 -0.94
CA ILE A 35 0.14 11.29 -0.33
C ILE A 35 -0.99 10.27 -0.10
N PRO A 36 -2.15 10.62 0.49
CA PRO A 36 -3.22 9.65 0.69
C PRO A 36 -3.70 9.01 -0.62
N GLN A 37 -3.76 9.78 -1.71
CA GLN A 37 -4.18 9.29 -3.02
C GLN A 37 -3.15 8.30 -3.61
N PHE A 38 -1.85 8.57 -3.44
CA PHE A 38 -0.81 7.66 -3.88
C PHE A 38 -0.77 6.38 -3.04
N VAL A 39 -1.01 6.48 -1.73
CA VAL A 39 -1.11 5.32 -0.84
C VAL A 39 -2.30 4.45 -1.27
N GLU A 40 -3.48 5.01 -1.47
CA GLU A 40 -4.66 4.26 -1.93
C GLU A 40 -4.40 3.54 -3.26
N GLN A 41 -3.76 4.22 -4.23
CA GLN A 41 -3.39 3.58 -5.50
C GLN A 41 -2.36 2.46 -5.32
N LEU A 42 -1.42 2.62 -4.40
CA LEU A 42 -0.42 1.61 -4.10
C LEU A 42 -1.06 0.40 -3.43
N GLU A 43 -1.95 0.60 -2.45
CA GLU A 43 -2.74 -0.46 -1.80
C GLU A 43 -3.57 -1.25 -2.81
N GLN A 44 -4.28 -0.56 -3.72
CA GLN A 44 -5.04 -1.21 -4.78
C GLN A 44 -4.14 -2.06 -5.69
N ARG A 45 -2.97 -1.55 -6.07
CA ARG A 45 -2.01 -2.30 -6.90
C ARG A 45 -1.45 -3.52 -6.17
N ILE A 46 -1.17 -3.39 -4.87
CA ILE A 46 -0.75 -4.50 -4.02
C ILE A 46 -1.86 -5.55 -4.02
N GLY A 47 -3.11 -5.18 -3.72
CA GLY A 47 -4.24 -6.10 -3.75
C GLY A 47 -4.40 -6.81 -5.10
N LEU A 48 -4.33 -6.09 -6.21
CA LEU A 48 -4.43 -6.68 -7.56
C LEU A 48 -3.31 -7.66 -7.90
N GLU A 49 -2.10 -7.45 -7.39
CA GLU A 49 -0.97 -8.36 -7.60
C GLU A 49 -1.05 -9.60 -6.68
N LEU A 50 -1.55 -9.43 -5.45
CA LEU A 50 -1.57 -10.49 -4.44
C LEU A 50 -2.80 -11.39 -4.52
N LEU A 51 -3.98 -10.84 -4.81
CA LEU A 51 -5.24 -11.60 -4.88
C LEU A 51 -5.17 -12.83 -5.80
N PRO A 52 -4.58 -12.76 -7.02
CA PRO A 52 -4.47 -13.92 -7.90
C PRO A 52 -3.55 -15.03 -7.38
N LYS A 53 -2.69 -14.73 -6.39
CA LYS A 53 -1.75 -15.68 -5.80
C LYS A 53 -2.36 -16.49 -4.66
N LEU A 54 -3.52 -16.07 -4.15
CA LEU A 54 -4.26 -16.80 -3.11
C LEU A 54 -4.82 -18.11 -3.68
N SER A 55 -4.74 -19.17 -2.89
CA SER A 55 -5.50 -20.41 -3.14
C SER A 55 -7.00 -20.14 -3.01
N GLU A 56 -7.85 -21.00 -3.59
CA GLU A 56 -9.31 -20.88 -3.45
C GLU A 56 -9.76 -20.88 -1.98
N GLU A 57 -9.11 -21.67 -1.13
CA GLU A 57 -9.35 -21.68 0.33
C GLU A 57 -9.03 -20.31 0.96
N LYS A 58 -7.86 -19.75 0.67
CA LYS A 58 -7.44 -18.45 1.21
C LYS A 58 -8.26 -17.28 0.63
N GLN A 59 -8.81 -17.41 -0.58
CA GLN A 59 -9.76 -16.44 -1.11
C GLN A 59 -11.07 -16.42 -0.31
N GLY A 60 -11.55 -17.60 0.11
CA GLY A 60 -12.70 -17.71 1.02
C GLY A 60 -12.42 -17.07 2.37
N GLU A 61 -11.29 -17.39 2.99
CA GLU A 61 -10.87 -16.78 4.26
C GLU A 61 -10.71 -15.26 4.15
N PHE A 62 -10.22 -14.76 3.02
CA PHE A 62 -10.10 -13.32 2.79
C PHE A 62 -11.46 -12.65 2.65
N ALA A 63 -12.41 -13.27 1.95
CA ALA A 63 -13.79 -12.77 1.86
C ALA A 63 -14.45 -12.70 3.25
N ASP A 64 -14.32 -13.77 4.03
CA ASP A 64 -14.82 -13.83 5.41
C ASP A 64 -14.16 -12.78 6.30
N LEU A 65 -12.86 -12.52 6.11
CA LEU A 65 -12.15 -11.46 6.81
C LEU A 65 -12.78 -10.10 6.48
N LEU A 66 -12.98 -9.78 5.20
CA LEU A 66 -13.55 -8.50 4.74
C LEU A 66 -15.01 -8.27 5.15
N ASP A 67 -15.79 -9.33 5.35
CA ASP A 67 -17.21 -9.24 5.77
C ASP A 67 -17.39 -8.95 7.27
N ARG A 68 -16.30 -8.91 8.05
CA ARG A 68 -16.37 -8.61 9.49
C ARG A 68 -16.59 -7.11 9.75
N ASP A 69 -17.51 -6.79 10.66
CA ASP A 69 -17.82 -5.41 11.08
C ASP A 69 -16.61 -4.60 11.57
N SER A 70 -15.57 -5.29 12.04
CA SER A 70 -14.30 -4.70 12.41
C SER A 70 -13.15 -5.66 12.13
N VAL A 71 -12.23 -5.23 11.27
CA VAL A 71 -10.93 -5.87 11.03
C VAL A 71 -9.84 -4.85 11.31
N SER A 72 -8.84 -5.24 12.10
CA SER A 72 -7.68 -4.39 12.33
C SER A 72 -6.67 -4.51 11.18
N PRO A 73 -5.87 -3.45 10.91
CA PRO A 73 -4.80 -3.54 9.92
C PRO A 73 -3.80 -4.68 10.17
N GLN A 74 -3.56 -5.01 11.45
CA GLN A 74 -2.69 -6.12 11.84
C GLN A 74 -3.26 -7.47 11.42
N GLU A 75 -4.57 -7.70 11.60
CA GLU A 75 -5.21 -8.94 11.17
C GLU A 75 -5.14 -9.13 9.64
N VAL A 76 -5.28 -8.05 8.87
CA VAL A 76 -5.10 -8.11 7.40
C VAL A 76 -3.67 -8.45 7.05
N HIS A 77 -2.69 -7.83 7.72
CA HIS A 77 -1.28 -8.11 7.50
C HIS A 77 -0.91 -9.56 7.84
N ASP A 78 -1.37 -10.06 8.98
CA ASP A 78 -1.12 -11.42 9.44
C ASP A 78 -1.74 -12.44 8.48
N PHE A 79 -2.95 -12.17 7.97
CA PHE A 79 -3.57 -12.98 6.92
C PHE A 79 -2.67 -13.07 5.69
N TRP A 80 -2.14 -11.94 5.20
CA TRP A 80 -1.31 -11.95 4.00
C TRP A 80 0.04 -12.67 4.21
N GLN A 81 0.67 -12.51 5.37
CA GLN A 81 1.90 -13.24 5.70
C GLN A 81 1.68 -14.75 5.80
N ASP A 82 0.54 -15.17 6.34
CA ASP A 82 0.16 -16.59 6.41
C ASP A 82 -0.19 -17.16 5.02
N ALA A 83 -1.00 -16.43 4.25
CA ALA A 83 -1.48 -16.89 2.96
C ALA A 83 -0.39 -16.92 1.88
N LEU A 84 0.60 -16.03 1.95
CA LEU A 84 1.64 -15.87 0.94
C LEU A 84 3.04 -15.80 1.57
N PRO A 85 3.86 -16.86 1.48
CA PRO A 85 5.24 -16.86 1.99
C PRO A 85 6.14 -15.78 1.36
N THR A 86 5.76 -15.29 0.18
CA THR A 86 6.49 -14.25 -0.57
C THR A 86 5.90 -12.85 -0.35
N PHE A 87 4.93 -12.68 0.55
CA PHE A 87 4.17 -11.44 0.73
C PHE A 87 5.06 -10.18 0.80
N GLU A 88 6.04 -10.16 1.70
CA GLU A 88 6.91 -8.98 1.86
C GLU A 88 7.71 -8.64 0.60
N GLN A 89 8.19 -9.67 -0.11
CA GLN A 89 8.94 -9.49 -1.35
C GLN A 89 8.01 -9.01 -2.48
N ASP A 90 6.80 -9.56 -2.57
CA ASP A 90 5.80 -9.17 -3.56
C ASP A 90 5.34 -7.71 -3.37
N VAL A 91 5.07 -7.32 -2.12
CA VAL A 91 4.74 -5.93 -1.75
C VAL A 91 5.89 -5.01 -2.14
N LYS A 92 7.13 -5.38 -1.80
CA LYS A 92 8.32 -4.61 -2.18
C LYS A 92 8.48 -4.46 -3.70
N ASP A 93 8.20 -5.52 -4.46
CA ASP A 93 8.29 -5.48 -5.93
C ASP A 93 7.22 -4.55 -6.52
N VAL A 94 5.99 -4.59 -5.99
CA VAL A 94 4.91 -3.66 -6.39
C VAL A 94 5.30 -2.23 -6.07
N MET A 95 5.82 -1.98 -4.86
CA MET A 95 6.32 -0.68 -4.42
C MET A 95 7.41 -0.15 -5.36
N GLN A 96 8.39 -0.97 -5.74
CA GLN A 96 9.44 -0.57 -6.69
C GLN A 96 8.91 -0.31 -8.11
N LYS A 97 7.96 -1.12 -8.60
CA LYS A 97 7.30 -0.88 -9.90
C LYS A 97 6.50 0.43 -9.87
N PHE A 98 5.82 0.70 -8.76
CA PHE A 98 5.08 1.94 -8.55
C PHE A 98 6.00 3.15 -8.54
N ALA A 99 7.09 3.10 -7.78
CA ALA A 99 8.12 4.15 -7.77
C ALA A 99 8.58 4.50 -9.18
N LYS A 100 9.02 3.50 -9.97
CA LYS A 100 9.43 3.70 -11.37
C LYS A 100 8.34 4.32 -12.24
N THR A 101 7.07 3.97 -12.01
CA THR A 101 5.94 4.54 -12.73
C THR A 101 5.79 6.03 -12.42
N VAL A 102 5.87 6.38 -11.14
CA VAL A 102 5.81 7.77 -10.67
C VAL A 102 6.98 8.58 -11.26
N GLU A 103 8.20 8.06 -11.21
CA GLU A 103 9.38 8.69 -11.81
C GLU A 103 9.20 8.98 -13.31
N GLN A 104 8.69 8.02 -14.08
CA GLN A 104 8.45 8.19 -15.52
C GLN A 104 7.41 9.26 -15.86
N ILE A 105 6.40 9.43 -15.00
CA ILE A 105 5.38 10.47 -15.17
C ILE A 105 5.97 11.85 -14.90
N LEU A 106 6.85 11.95 -13.90
CA LEU A 106 7.42 13.22 -13.42
C LEU A 106 8.63 13.71 -14.23
N GLN A 107 9.33 12.82 -14.94
CA GLN A 107 10.45 13.17 -15.82
C GLN A 107 10.01 13.71 -17.21
N LYS A 108 8.71 13.82 -17.46
CA LYS A 108 8.14 14.44 -18.67
C LYS A 108 7.65 15.85 -18.38
#